data_AF-A0A2C6MCU1-F1
#
_entry.id   AF-A0A2C6MCU1-F1
#
_cell.length_a   1.000
_cell.length_b   1.000
_cell.length_c   1.000
_cell.angle_alpha   90.00
_cell.angle_beta   90.00
_cell.angle_gamma   90.00
#
_symmetry.space_group_name_H-M   'P 1'
#
loop_
_entity.id
_entity.type
_entity.pdbx_description
1 polymer ?
#
loop_
_entity_poly.entity_id
_entity_poly.type
_entity_poly.pdbx_seq_one_letter_code
_entity_poly.pdbx_strand_id
1 'polypeptide(L)'
;MSVKPKTKVFKKNAEIIIDKGEQHPYGFDEIPSTESSASTYTVPDDSTYFLFNRSGVKRLSKGQSVSLTPQGEIRRYYYGYPTDRIYPRQQEELTGELLLDDILSHYRRTEAFDKSVFSSCALSKTASQYIEKCEASGLINTVAKQFIEEGRL
;
A
#
# COMPACT_ATOMS: atom_id res chain seq x y z
N MET A 1 -45.02 16.52 -18.85
CA MET A 1 -46.02 15.71 -18.12
C MET A 1 -45.91 16.04 -16.64
N SER A 2 -46.98 16.54 -16.01
CA SER A 2 -46.98 16.93 -14.58
C SER A 2 -47.57 15.79 -13.75
N VAL A 3 -46.80 15.27 -12.79
CA VAL A 3 -47.24 14.20 -11.87
C VAL A 3 -48.08 14.82 -10.77
N LYS A 4 -49.31 14.33 -10.57
CA LYS A 4 -50.24 14.86 -9.56
C LYS A 4 -49.65 14.69 -8.16
N PRO A 5 -49.74 15.71 -7.27
CA PRO A 5 -49.14 15.67 -5.94
C PRO A 5 -49.81 14.65 -5.00
N LYS A 6 -51.05 14.25 -5.30
CA LYS A 6 -51.78 13.23 -4.55
C LYS A 6 -52.57 12.35 -5.52
N THR A 7 -52.41 11.04 -5.40
CA THR A 7 -53.16 10.06 -6.18
C THR A 7 -53.87 9.11 -5.24
N LYS A 8 -55.19 9.01 -5.36
CA LYS A 8 -56.00 8.05 -4.62
C LYS A 8 -56.32 6.87 -5.53
N VAL A 9 -56.02 5.66 -5.07
CA VAL A 9 -56.30 4.41 -5.77
C VAL A 9 -57.24 3.58 -4.91
N PHE A 10 -58.40 3.25 -5.46
CA PHE A 10 -59.37 2.38 -4.81
C PHE A 10 -59.24 0.96 -5.38
N LYS A 11 -59.04 -0.04 -4.50
CA LYS A 11 -59.03 -1.45 -4.89
C LYS A 11 -59.80 -2.29 -3.88
N LYS A 12 -60.88 -2.93 -4.35
CA LYS A 12 -61.83 -3.69 -3.53
C LYS A 12 -62.33 -2.84 -2.34
N ASN A 13 -61.93 -3.18 -1.11
CA ASN A 13 -62.35 -2.53 0.14
C ASN A 13 -61.24 -1.65 0.75
N ALA A 14 -60.21 -1.29 -0.02
CA ALA A 14 -59.09 -0.48 0.45
C ALA A 14 -58.94 0.80 -0.39
N GLU A 15 -58.75 1.92 0.30
CA GLU A 15 -58.34 3.20 -0.26
C GLU A 15 -56.83 3.37 0.00
N ILE A 16 -56.04 3.48 -1.07
CA ILE A 16 -54.60 3.74 -1.00
C ILE A 16 -54.39 5.18 -1.45
N ILE A 17 -53.77 5.99 -0.59
CA ILE A 17 -53.44 7.38 -0.88
C ILE A 17 -51.93 7.48 -1.06
N ILE A 18 -51.50 7.89 -2.26
CA ILE A 18 -50.10 8.15 -2.59
C ILE A 18 -49.90 9.67 -2.61
N ASP A 19 -49.26 10.18 -1.56
CA ASP A 19 -48.87 11.58 -1.45
C ASP A 19 -47.41 11.74 -1.92
N LYS A 20 -47.17 12.72 -2.80
CA LYS A 20 -45.82 13.12 -3.19
C LYS A 20 -45.21 13.90 -2.02
N GLY A 21 -44.39 13.24 -1.23
CA GLY A 21 -43.63 13.89 -0.16
C GLY A 21 -42.66 14.93 -0.72
N GLU A 22 -42.46 16.02 0.03
CA GLU A 22 -41.41 16.98 -0.27
C GLU A 22 -40.05 16.30 -0.12
N GLN A 23 -39.27 16.26 -1.21
CA GLN A 23 -37.86 15.92 -1.13
C GLN A 23 -37.17 17.04 -0.37
N HIS A 24 -36.90 16.82 0.91
CA HIS A 24 -35.95 17.65 1.62
C HIS A 24 -34.60 17.44 0.92
N PRO A 25 -33.92 18.49 0.44
CA PRO A 25 -32.53 18.34 0.05
C PRO A 25 -31.80 17.93 1.31
N TYR A 26 -31.40 16.67 1.40
CA TYR A 26 -30.49 16.23 2.45
C TYR A 26 -29.19 17.00 2.22
N GLY A 27 -29.04 18.13 2.91
CA GLY A 27 -27.77 18.81 3.08
C GLY A 27 -26.93 17.91 3.97
N PHE A 28 -26.26 16.92 3.39
CA PHE A 28 -25.23 16.19 4.09
C PHE A 28 -23.99 17.06 4.10
N ASP A 29 -23.48 17.37 5.29
CA ASP A 29 -22.16 17.97 5.42
C ASP A 29 -21.12 16.95 4.95
N GLU A 30 -20.33 17.32 3.94
CA GLU A 30 -19.21 16.51 3.48
C GLU A 30 -18.13 16.52 4.56
N ILE A 31 -17.85 15.36 5.16
CA ILE A 31 -16.77 15.23 6.14
C ILE A 31 -15.46 15.12 5.34
N PRO A 32 -14.54 16.10 5.43
CA PRO A 32 -13.30 16.05 4.68
C PRO A 32 -12.47 14.86 5.16
N SER A 33 -12.08 13.99 4.23
CA SER A 33 -11.16 12.88 4.51
C SER A 33 -9.74 13.24 4.12
N THR A 34 -8.78 13.13 5.06
CA THR A 34 -7.36 13.38 4.78
C THR A 34 -6.63 12.08 4.45
N GLU A 35 -5.77 12.11 3.45
CA GLU A 35 -4.84 11.02 3.16
C GLU A 35 -3.41 11.46 3.44
N SER A 36 -2.62 10.61 4.10
CA SER A 36 -1.21 10.85 4.39
C SER A 36 -0.40 9.57 4.26
N SER A 37 0.93 9.70 4.19
CA SER A 37 1.84 8.55 4.17
C SER A 37 2.87 8.61 5.29
N ALA A 38 3.15 7.47 5.90
CA ALA A 38 4.14 7.34 6.95
C ALA A 38 4.78 5.95 6.91
N SER A 39 6.06 5.85 7.27
CA SER A 39 6.71 4.55 7.51
C SER A 39 6.36 4.01 8.90
N THR A 40 6.46 4.89 9.90
CA THR A 40 6.03 4.64 11.27
C THR A 40 5.04 5.73 11.68
N TYR A 41 3.91 5.32 12.23
CA TYR A 41 2.87 6.23 12.71
C TYR A 41 2.70 6.08 14.22
N THR A 42 2.75 7.21 14.92
CA THR A 42 2.45 7.30 16.35
C THR A 42 1.08 7.92 16.51
N VAL A 43 0.18 7.21 17.19
CA VAL A 43 -1.19 7.68 17.43
C VAL A 43 -1.15 8.95 18.31
N PRO A 44 -1.61 10.11 17.79
CA PRO A 44 -1.42 11.39 18.48
C PRO A 44 -2.42 11.63 19.61
N ASP A 45 -3.62 11.08 19.50
CA ASP A 45 -4.73 11.36 20.41
C ASP A 45 -5.56 10.11 20.73
N ASP A 46 -6.59 10.28 21.57
CA ASP A 46 -7.48 9.21 22.03
C ASP A 46 -8.62 8.89 21.05
N SER A 47 -8.55 9.41 19.81
CA SER A 47 -9.53 9.09 18.76
C SER A 47 -9.47 7.60 18.40
N THR A 48 -10.45 7.16 17.61
CA THR A 48 -10.53 5.76 17.22
C THR A 48 -9.65 5.51 16.01
N TYR A 49 -8.48 4.89 16.22
CA TYR A 49 -7.59 4.44 15.15
C TYR A 49 -7.61 2.92 15.01
N PHE A 50 -7.61 2.44 13.78
CA PHE A 50 -7.50 1.02 13.44
C PHE A 50 -6.40 0.80 12.42
N LEU A 51 -5.53 -0.15 12.70
CA LEU A 51 -4.57 -0.71 11.75
C LEU A 51 -5.22 -1.88 11.03
N PHE A 52 -5.31 -1.78 9.71
CA PHE A 52 -5.70 -2.85 8.81
C PHE A 52 -4.44 -3.45 8.21
N ASN A 53 -4.31 -4.78 8.25
CA ASN A 53 -3.24 -5.51 7.57
C ASN A 53 -3.72 -6.92 7.20
N ARG A 54 -2.83 -7.74 6.62
CA ARG A 54 -3.15 -9.14 6.24
C ARG A 54 -3.59 -10.02 7.41
N SER A 55 -3.20 -9.69 8.64
CA SER A 55 -3.56 -10.44 9.84
C SER A 55 -4.92 -10.01 10.42
N GLY A 56 -5.55 -8.98 9.86
CA GLY A 56 -6.86 -8.49 10.26
C GLY A 56 -6.83 -7.02 10.68
N VAL A 57 -7.71 -6.68 11.62
CA VAL A 57 -7.90 -5.30 12.10
C VAL A 57 -7.53 -5.21 13.57
N LYS A 58 -6.67 -4.27 13.92
CA LYS A 58 -6.25 -4.01 15.29
C LYS A 58 -6.53 -2.56 15.66
N ARG A 59 -7.20 -2.35 16.80
CA ARG A 59 -7.37 -1.01 17.37
C ARG A 59 -6.02 -0.50 17.91
N LEU A 60 -5.72 0.77 17.66
CA LEU A 60 -4.54 1.43 18.18
C LEU A 60 -4.91 2.37 19.33
N SER A 61 -4.04 2.43 20.35
CA SER A 61 -4.18 3.33 21.49
C SER A 61 -3.25 4.53 21.34
N LYS A 62 -3.61 5.65 21.99
CA LYS A 62 -2.77 6.85 22.04
C LYS A 62 -1.34 6.53 22.48
N GLY A 63 -0.37 7.16 21.81
CA GLY A 63 1.06 6.96 22.06
C GLY A 63 1.62 5.64 21.50
N GLN A 64 0.78 4.76 20.95
CA GLN A 64 1.26 3.56 20.29
C GLN A 64 1.92 3.91 18.95
N SER A 65 3.17 3.49 18.77
CA SER A 65 3.87 3.57 17.49
C SER A 65 3.76 2.24 16.75
N VAL A 66 3.39 2.30 15.48
CA VAL A 66 3.30 1.12 14.61
C VAL A 66 3.99 1.38 13.27
N SER A 67 4.74 0.39 12.79
CA SER A 67 5.32 0.42 11.45
C SER A 67 4.31 -0.11 10.45
N LEU A 68 4.12 0.62 9.35
CA LEU A 68 3.20 0.25 8.28
C LEU A 68 3.91 -0.66 7.28
N THR A 69 3.33 -1.84 7.04
CA THR A 69 3.76 -2.72 5.95
C THR A 69 3.14 -2.25 4.63
N PRO A 70 3.68 -2.65 3.45
CA PRO A 70 3.19 -2.17 2.15
C PRO A 70 1.70 -2.41 1.86
N GLN A 71 1.05 -3.33 2.58
CA GLN A 71 -0.38 -3.65 2.44
C GLN A 71 -1.16 -3.30 3.71
N GLY A 72 -0.53 -2.59 4.64
CA GLY A 72 -1.19 -2.05 5.81
C GLY A 72 -1.78 -0.69 5.50
N GLU A 73 -2.76 -0.28 6.29
CA GLU A 73 -3.21 1.10 6.34
C GLU A 73 -3.77 1.39 7.75
N ILE A 74 -3.69 2.65 8.17
CA ILE A 74 -4.36 3.09 9.39
C ILE A 74 -5.53 3.97 9.00
N ARG A 75 -6.69 3.72 9.61
CA ARG A 75 -7.88 4.54 9.46
C ARG A 75 -8.25 5.16 10.80
N ARG A 76 -8.48 6.47 10.79
CA ARG A 76 -9.07 7.20 11.92
C ARG A 76 -10.56 7.35 11.71
N TYR A 77 -11.31 7.19 12.79
CA TYR A 77 -12.75 7.41 12.83
C TYR A 77 -13.11 8.46 13.87
N TYR A 78 -14.00 9.36 13.48
CA TYR A 78 -14.62 10.37 14.34
C TYR A 78 -16.14 10.21 14.27
N TYR A 79 -16.79 10.00 15.42
CA TYR A 79 -18.22 9.64 15.51
C TYR A 79 -18.68 8.50 14.58
N GLY A 80 -17.79 7.53 14.31
CA GLY A 80 -18.08 6.40 13.43
C GLY A 80 -17.85 6.66 11.94
N TYR A 81 -17.50 7.88 11.55
CA TYR A 81 -17.16 8.24 10.17
C TYR A 81 -15.64 8.21 9.95
N PRO A 82 -15.16 7.65 8.83
CA PRO A 82 -13.73 7.66 8.51
C PRO A 82 -13.29 9.08 8.15
N THR A 83 -12.33 9.63 8.90
CA THR A 83 -11.82 10.99 8.68
C THR A 83 -10.41 11.02 8.11
N ASP A 84 -9.55 10.07 8.47
CA ASP A 84 -8.16 10.08 8.01
C ASP A 84 -7.73 8.67 7.59
N ARG A 85 -6.90 8.61 6.54
CA ARG A 85 -6.22 7.41 6.06
C ARG A 85 -4.72 7.64 6.01
N ILE A 86 -3.97 6.73 6.60
CA ILE A 86 -2.51 6.75 6.60
C ILE A 86 -2.02 5.49 5.89
N TYR A 87 -1.36 5.68 4.75
CA TYR A 87 -0.77 4.61 3.97
C TYR A 87 0.72 4.44 4.30
N PRO A 88 1.29 3.25 4.08
CA PRO A 88 2.72 3.04 4.13
C PRO A 88 3.40 3.98 3.16
N ARG A 89 4.46 4.63 3.62
CA ARG A 89 5.37 5.33 2.72
C ARG A 89 5.95 4.29 1.75
N GLN A 90 5.85 4.56 0.44
CA GLN A 90 6.58 3.77 -0.54
C GLN A 90 8.07 3.88 -0.21
N GLN A 91 8.69 2.75 0.13
CA GLN A 91 10.14 2.67 0.19
C GLN A 91 10.62 2.62 -1.25
N GLU A 92 11.54 3.52 -1.61
CA GLU A 92 12.26 3.42 -2.87
C GLU A 92 13.03 2.10 -2.84
N GLU A 93 12.82 1.25 -3.86
CA GLU A 93 13.63 0.06 -4.03
C GLU A 93 15.07 0.51 -4.29
N LEU A 94 16.03 -0.06 -3.54
CA LEU A 94 17.44 0.16 -3.81
C LEU A 94 17.73 -0.38 -5.22
N THR A 95 18.45 0.40 -6.01
CA THR A 95 18.84 0.04 -7.39
C THR A 95 20.32 0.29 -7.62
N GLY A 96 20.89 -0.45 -8.58
CA GLY A 96 22.28 -0.28 -8.99
C GLY A 96 23.28 -0.52 -7.86
N GLU A 97 24.18 0.44 -7.65
CA GLU A 97 25.31 0.32 -6.72
C GLU A 97 24.85 0.17 -5.26
N LEU A 98 23.81 0.90 -4.84
CA LEU A 98 23.30 0.82 -3.47
C LEU A 98 22.72 -0.57 -3.15
N LEU A 99 22.05 -1.19 -4.13
CA LEU A 99 21.54 -2.55 -3.99
C LEU A 99 22.68 -3.57 -3.93
N LEU A 100 23.70 -3.41 -4.78
CA LEU A 100 24.87 -4.29 -4.76
C LEU A 100 25.61 -4.20 -3.42
N ASP A 101 25.85 -3.00 -2.91
CA ASP A 101 26.56 -2.79 -1.65
C ASP A 101 25.77 -3.36 -0.46
N ASP A 102 24.44 -3.22 -0.45
CA ASP A 102 23.57 -3.83 0.55
C ASP A 102 23.67 -5.36 0.52
N ILE A 103 23.58 -5.95 -0.68
CA ILE A 103 23.73 -7.41 -0.88
C ILE A 103 25.08 -7.90 -0.35
N LEU A 104 26.18 -7.22 -0.73
CA LEU A 104 27.52 -7.63 -0.34
C LEU A 104 27.77 -7.44 1.17
N SER A 105 27.13 -6.45 1.79
CA SER A 105 27.25 -6.18 3.23
C SER A 105 26.49 -7.19 4.08
N HIS A 106 25.28 -7.59 3.65
CA HIS A 106 24.37 -8.42 4.43
C HIS A 106 24.45 -9.92 4.09
N TYR A 107 24.82 -10.27 2.87
CA TYR A 107 24.96 -11.65 2.42
C TYR A 107 26.41 -11.95 2.08
N ARG A 108 27.09 -12.76 2.89
CA ARG A 108 28.52 -13.09 2.67
C ARG A 108 28.77 -14.39 1.93
N ARG A 109 27.71 -15.05 1.44
CA ARG A 109 27.82 -16.35 0.77
C ARG A 109 28.32 -16.16 -0.66
N THR A 110 29.44 -16.81 -0.97
CA THR A 110 30.04 -16.80 -2.30
C THR A 110 30.09 -18.21 -2.90
N GLU A 111 30.13 -18.28 -4.23
CA GLU A 111 30.32 -19.49 -5.01
C GLU A 111 31.34 -19.26 -6.13
N ALA A 112 31.73 -20.34 -6.81
CA ALA A 112 32.65 -20.27 -7.94
C ALA A 112 32.04 -19.44 -9.08
N PHE A 113 32.81 -18.48 -9.59
CA PHE A 113 32.40 -17.66 -10.70
C PHE A 113 32.39 -18.46 -12.01
N ASP A 114 31.26 -18.43 -12.71
CA ASP A 114 31.10 -19.00 -14.04
C ASP A 114 30.53 -17.93 -14.98
N LYS A 115 31.37 -17.50 -15.92
CA LYS A 115 31.04 -16.46 -16.89
C LYS A 115 29.96 -16.90 -17.88
N SER A 116 29.84 -18.21 -18.13
CA SER A 116 28.89 -18.74 -19.12
C SER A 116 27.44 -18.38 -18.78
N VAL A 117 27.13 -18.30 -17.48
CA VAL A 117 25.81 -18.00 -16.94
C VAL A 117 25.30 -16.61 -17.33
N PHE A 118 26.19 -15.64 -17.54
CA PHE A 118 25.83 -14.26 -17.84
C PHE A 118 25.78 -13.94 -19.34
N SER A 119 26.11 -14.90 -20.21
CA SER A 119 26.25 -14.68 -21.65
C SER A 119 24.95 -14.26 -22.33
N SER A 120 23.80 -14.62 -21.75
CA SER A 120 22.46 -14.28 -22.24
C SER A 120 21.79 -13.13 -21.49
N CYS A 121 22.42 -12.59 -20.44
CA CYS A 121 21.84 -11.56 -19.59
C CYS A 121 22.13 -10.16 -20.16
N ALA A 122 21.11 -9.28 -20.13
CA ALA A 122 21.33 -7.86 -20.40
C ALA A 122 21.94 -7.21 -19.16
N LEU A 123 23.26 -7.02 -19.16
CA LEU A 123 23.99 -6.52 -18.01
C LEU A 123 23.88 -4.99 -17.90
N SER A 124 23.50 -4.50 -16.71
CA SER A 124 23.66 -3.09 -16.38
C SER A 124 25.15 -2.72 -16.26
N LYS A 125 25.44 -1.41 -16.19
CA LYS A 125 26.80 -0.94 -15.91
C LYS A 125 27.33 -1.46 -14.56
N THR A 126 26.49 -1.47 -13.53
CA THR A 126 26.82 -1.93 -12.19
C THR A 126 27.11 -3.43 -12.19
N ALA A 127 26.24 -4.22 -12.83
CA ALA A 127 26.44 -5.66 -12.97
C ALA A 127 27.72 -5.99 -13.72
N SER A 128 28.02 -5.26 -14.81
CA SER A 128 29.23 -5.47 -15.61
C SER A 128 30.50 -5.22 -14.79
N GLN A 129 30.57 -4.10 -14.08
CA GLN A 129 31.71 -3.77 -13.21
C GLN A 129 31.90 -4.79 -12.08
N TYR A 130 30.79 -5.32 -11.53
CA TYR A 130 30.86 -6.33 -10.50
C TYR A 130 31.33 -7.68 -11.04
N ILE A 131 30.86 -8.09 -12.22
CA ILE A 131 31.31 -9.31 -12.90
C ILE A 131 32.81 -9.26 -13.20
N GLU A 132 33.34 -8.12 -13.67
CA GLU A 132 34.78 -7.95 -13.91
C GLU A 132 35.61 -8.17 -12.62
N LYS A 133 35.11 -7.69 -11.47
CA LYS A 133 35.74 -7.94 -10.17
C LYS A 133 35.67 -9.42 -9.76
N CYS A 134 34.56 -10.09 -10.07
CA CYS A 134 34.38 -11.52 -9.80
C CYS A 134 35.23 -12.41 -10.70
N GLU A 135 35.47 -12.00 -11.95
CA GLU A 135 36.37 -12.68 -12.89
C GLU A 135 37.81 -12.66 -12.37
N ALA A 136 38.24 -11.57 -11.74
CA ALA A 136 39.55 -11.48 -11.11
C ALA A 136 39.68 -12.30 -9.82
N SER A 137 38.62 -12.40 -9.01
CA SER A 137 38.64 -13.14 -7.75
C SER A 137 38.32 -14.64 -7.90
N GLY A 138 37.67 -15.04 -9.00
CA GLY A 138 37.12 -16.37 -9.22
C GLY A 138 35.90 -16.71 -8.37
N LEU A 139 35.36 -15.73 -7.63
CA LEU A 139 34.25 -15.92 -6.70
C LEU A 139 33.18 -14.86 -6.93
N ILE A 140 31.92 -15.27 -6.82
CA ILE A 140 30.77 -14.38 -6.91
C ILE A 140 29.83 -14.59 -5.74
N ASN A 141 29.24 -13.50 -5.24
CA ASN A 141 28.16 -13.58 -4.27
C ASN A 141 26.92 -14.28 -4.88
N THR A 142 26.40 -15.28 -4.18
CA THR A 142 25.26 -16.09 -4.67
C THR A 142 24.01 -15.26 -4.92
N VAL A 143 23.75 -14.27 -4.05
CA VAL A 143 22.57 -13.39 -4.18
C VAL A 143 22.79 -12.38 -5.29
N ALA A 144 23.97 -11.77 -5.37
CA ALA A 144 24.27 -10.82 -6.45
C ALA A 144 24.16 -11.49 -7.83
N LYS A 145 24.62 -12.74 -7.96
CA LYS A 145 24.43 -13.54 -9.19
C LYS A 145 22.95 -13.67 -9.55
N GLN A 146 22.11 -14.09 -8.61
CA GLN A 146 20.67 -14.25 -8.85
C GLN A 146 20.03 -12.93 -9.30
N PHE A 147 20.39 -11.82 -8.67
CA PHE A 147 19.86 -10.50 -9.05
C PHE A 147 20.29 -10.07 -10.46
N ILE A 148 21.52 -10.41 -10.87
CA ILE A 148 22.00 -10.16 -12.24
C ILE A 148 21.26 -11.05 -13.24
N GLU A 149 21.04 -12.33 -12.92
CA GLU A 149 20.28 -13.26 -13.76
C GLU A 149 18.83 -12.80 -13.96
N GLU A 150 18.20 -12.27 -12.90
CA GLU A 150 16.85 -11.70 -12.92
C GLU A 150 16.78 -10.32 -13.62
N GLY A 151 17.91 -9.73 -14.02
CA GLY A 151 17.97 -8.39 -14.64
C GLY A 151 17.59 -7.26 -13.68
N ARG A 152 17.74 -7.49 -12.37
CA ARG A 152 17.42 -6.54 -11.29
C ARG A 152 18.63 -5.75 -10.81
N LEU A 153 19.81 -6.06 -11.34
CA LEU A 153 21.08 -5.39 -11.05
C LEU A 153 21.68 -4.75 -12.28
#